data_AF-A0AAV9JBU5-F1
#
_entry.id   AF-A0AAV9JBU5-F1
#
_cell.length_a   1.000
_cell.length_b   1.000
_cell.length_c   1.000
_cell.angle_alpha   90.00
_cell.angle_beta   90.00
_cell.angle_gamma   90.00
#
_symmetry.space_group_name_H-M   'P 1'
#
loop_
_entity.id
_entity.type
_entity.pdbx_description
1 polymer ?
#
loop_
_entity_poly.entity_id
_entity_poly.type
_entity_poly.pdbx_seq_one_letter_code
_entity_poly.pdbx_strand_id
1 'polypeptide(L)'
;MKRLALCSNCNVAVTGILLGCMISRINAKAGGVELEDGKVFQDDVIFGADGNRSVSRREYKPEAQLTDPDTRDFFRVEGYAGEFKGADKRIVSFPRRHNIMIDTAAFVNDEGLHRSGPVWELYDTDEMPEWTRGKLVLVGDAAHPLLPFLGPGSSMTMEDAANTGALFPADTPAYDVPDRLKLY
;
A
#
# COMPACT_ATOMS: atom_id res chain seq x y z
N MET A 1 3.29 -4.98 -12.59
CA MET A 1 2.42 -6.16 -12.81
C MET A 1 1.53 -6.31 -11.58
N LYS A 2 0.21 -6.10 -11.71
CA LYS A 2 -0.73 -6.27 -10.60
C LYS A 2 -1.03 -7.77 -10.39
N ARG A 3 -1.41 -8.13 -9.17
CA ARG A 3 -1.62 -9.52 -8.72
C ARG A 3 -2.98 -9.59 -8.02
N LEU A 4 -3.71 -10.68 -8.24
CA LEU A 4 -4.91 -11.02 -7.47
C LEU A 4 -4.62 -12.33 -6.73
N ALA A 5 -4.77 -12.31 -5.41
CA ALA A 5 -4.67 -13.51 -4.58
C ALA A 5 -6.07 -14.00 -4.23
N LEU A 6 -6.27 -15.31 -4.34
CA LEU A 6 -7.51 -15.98 -3.98
C LEU A 6 -7.25 -16.88 -2.76
N CYS A 7 -8.20 -16.89 -1.84
CA CYS A 7 -8.17 -17.75 -0.67
C CYS A 7 -9.55 -18.39 -0.53
N SER A 8 -9.60 -19.71 -0.28
CA SER A 8 -10.87 -20.40 -0.05
C SER A 8 -10.81 -21.25 1.22
N ASN A 9 -11.98 -21.45 1.83
CA ASN A 9 -12.20 -22.26 3.04
C ASN A 9 -11.47 -21.77 4.31
N CYS A 10 -11.00 -20.51 4.33
CA CYS A 10 -10.28 -19.87 5.44
C CYS A 10 -9.15 -20.69 6.08
N ASN A 11 -8.69 -21.76 5.42
CA ASN A 11 -7.43 -22.41 5.71
C ASN A 11 -6.36 -21.44 5.25
N VAL A 12 -5.33 -21.22 6.07
CA VAL A 12 -4.30 -20.18 5.96
C VAL A 12 -3.47 -20.22 4.65
N ALA A 13 -3.81 -21.09 3.69
CA ALA A 13 -3.14 -21.24 2.41
C ALA A 13 -3.85 -20.44 1.31
N VAL A 14 -3.11 -19.53 0.67
CA VAL A 14 -3.49 -18.92 -0.60
C VAL A 14 -3.75 -20.03 -1.62
N THR A 15 -4.96 -20.09 -2.16
CA THR A 15 -5.39 -21.17 -3.06
C THR A 15 -5.06 -20.89 -4.52
N GLY A 16 -4.77 -19.63 -4.85
CA GLY A 16 -4.21 -19.26 -6.14
C GLY A 16 -3.68 -17.83 -6.17
N ILE A 17 -2.67 -17.60 -7.01
CA ILE A 17 -2.17 -16.26 -7.35
C ILE A 17 -2.32 -16.11 -8.86
N LEU A 18 -3.17 -15.17 -9.27
CA LEU A 18 -3.35 -14.80 -10.66
C LEU A 18 -2.47 -13.58 -10.97
N LEU A 19 -1.54 -13.77 -11.91
CA LEU A 19 -0.62 -12.73 -12.36
C LEU A 19 -1.11 -12.11 -13.67
N GLY A 20 -0.79 -10.84 -13.90
CA GLY A 20 -1.19 -10.14 -15.14
C GLY A 20 -2.67 -9.78 -15.17
N CYS A 21 -3.40 -9.99 -14.07
CA CYS A 21 -4.79 -9.57 -13.92
C CYS A 21 -4.84 -8.11 -13.46
N MET A 22 -5.41 -7.25 -14.30
CA MET A 22 -5.66 -5.86 -13.96
C MET A 22 -7.09 -5.70 -13.49
N ILE A 23 -7.28 -5.22 -12.25
CA ILE A 23 -8.60 -4.89 -11.71
C ILE A 23 -9.06 -3.57 -12.32
N SER A 24 -10.22 -3.58 -12.96
CA SER A 24 -10.84 -2.40 -13.57
C SER A 24 -11.85 -1.75 -12.62
N ARG A 25 -12.58 -2.55 -11.83
CA ARG A 25 -13.64 -2.07 -10.94
C ARG A 25 -13.83 -2.99 -9.74
N ILE A 26 -14.26 -2.39 -8.62
CA ILE A 26 -14.70 -3.10 -7.42
C ILE A 26 -16.18 -2.76 -7.16
N ASN A 27 -16.95 -3.71 -6.66
CA ASN A 27 -18.29 -3.50 -6.12
C ASN A 27 -18.27 -3.92 -4.65
N ALA A 28 -18.01 -2.96 -3.77
CA ALA A 28 -17.80 -3.20 -2.35
C ALA A 28 -19.05 -3.78 -1.66
N LYS A 29 -20.25 -3.43 -2.11
CA LYS A 29 -21.50 -3.92 -1.52
C LYS A 29 -21.78 -5.38 -1.89
N ALA A 30 -21.56 -5.73 -3.16
CA ALA A 30 -21.78 -7.09 -3.62
C ALA A 30 -20.65 -8.03 -3.19
N GLY A 31 -19.41 -7.53 -3.07
CA GLY A 31 -18.22 -8.39 -2.98
C GLY A 31 -17.71 -8.79 -4.37
N GLY A 32 -17.90 -7.93 -5.38
CA GLY A 32 -17.49 -8.19 -6.75
C GLY A 32 -16.17 -7.51 -7.12
N VAL A 33 -15.31 -8.21 -7.85
CA VAL A 33 -14.07 -7.67 -8.44
C VAL A 33 -14.07 -7.95 -9.94
N GLU A 34 -14.06 -6.90 -10.76
CA GLU A 34 -14.05 -6.98 -12.22
C GLU A 34 -12.65 -6.70 -12.75
N LEU A 35 -12.21 -7.52 -13.71
CA LEU A 35 -10.94 -7.39 -14.40
C LEU A 35 -11.10 -6.66 -15.74
N GLU A 36 -10.00 -6.13 -16.29
CA GLU A 36 -9.99 -5.48 -17.61
C GLU A 36 -10.37 -6.42 -18.76
N ASP A 37 -10.17 -7.73 -18.62
CA ASP A 37 -10.59 -8.74 -19.60
C ASP A 37 -12.09 -9.11 -19.49
N GLY A 38 -12.82 -8.45 -18.59
CA GLY A 38 -14.25 -8.65 -18.33
C GLY A 38 -14.57 -9.80 -17.37
N LYS A 39 -13.56 -10.53 -16.87
CA LYS A 39 -13.79 -11.57 -15.85
C LYS A 39 -14.20 -10.94 -14.52
N VAL A 40 -15.21 -11.54 -13.88
CA VAL A 40 -15.71 -11.10 -12.58
C VAL A 40 -15.49 -12.18 -11.53
N PHE A 41 -14.98 -11.79 -10.37
CA PHE A 41 -14.87 -12.60 -9.16
C PHE A 41 -15.88 -12.10 -8.13
N GLN A 42 -16.38 -13.03 -7.32
CA GLN A 42 -17.42 -12.79 -6.34
C GLN A 42 -17.04 -13.49 -5.06
N ASP A 43 -16.83 -12.73 -3.98
CA ASP A 43 -16.30 -13.22 -2.72
C ASP A 43 -16.98 -12.57 -1.50
N ASP A 44 -16.71 -13.12 -0.33
CA ASP A 44 -17.28 -12.66 0.94
C ASP A 44 -16.57 -11.42 1.50
N VAL A 45 -15.25 -11.32 1.27
CA VAL A 45 -14.39 -10.19 1.64
C VAL A 45 -13.50 -9.82 0.47
N ILE A 46 -13.26 -8.52 0.30
CA ILE A 46 -12.26 -7.98 -0.62
C ILE A 46 -11.22 -7.19 0.19
N PHE A 47 -9.94 -7.54 0.01
CA PHE A 47 -8.81 -6.77 0.52
C PHE A 47 -8.24 -5.88 -0.59
N GLY A 48 -8.46 -4.57 -0.49
CA GLY A 48 -7.85 -3.58 -1.36
C GLY A 48 -6.42 -3.28 -0.92
N ALA A 49 -5.45 -4.03 -1.46
CA ALA A 49 -4.01 -3.89 -1.19
C ALA A 49 -3.24 -3.44 -2.45
N ASP A 50 -3.86 -2.57 -3.26
CA ASP A 50 -3.41 -2.24 -4.63
C ASP A 50 -2.61 -0.93 -4.75
N GLY A 51 -2.04 -0.48 -3.63
CA GLY A 51 -1.01 0.54 -3.56
C GLY A 51 -1.52 1.99 -3.60
N ASN A 52 -0.59 2.93 -3.66
CA ASN A 52 -0.90 4.37 -3.67
C ASN A 52 -1.75 4.84 -4.86
N ARG A 53 -1.85 4.07 -5.95
CA ARG A 53 -2.76 4.31 -7.10
C ARG A 53 -3.94 3.34 -7.08
N SER A 54 -4.53 3.17 -5.90
CA SER A 54 -5.59 2.19 -5.64
C SER A 54 -6.84 2.44 -6.48
N VAL A 55 -7.25 1.42 -7.23
CA VAL A 55 -8.57 1.28 -7.83
C VAL A 55 -9.59 1.02 -6.74
N SER A 56 -9.24 0.23 -5.72
CA SER A 56 -10.12 -0.09 -4.58
C SER A 56 -10.57 1.15 -3.82
N ARG A 57 -9.67 2.12 -3.61
CA ARG A 57 -9.95 3.37 -2.91
C ARG A 57 -10.98 4.24 -3.62
N ARG A 58 -11.14 4.11 -4.94
CA ARG A 58 -12.13 4.89 -5.73
C ARG A 58 -13.57 4.62 -5.32
N GLU A 59 -13.85 3.48 -4.69
CA GLU A 59 -15.17 3.23 -4.12
C GLU A 59 -15.54 4.28 -3.06
N TYR A 60 -14.58 4.86 -2.35
CA TYR A 60 -14.81 5.86 -1.28
C TYR A 60 -14.66 7.30 -1.76
N LYS A 61 -13.54 7.59 -2.43
CA LYS A 61 -13.13 8.96 -2.75
C LYS A 61 -12.58 8.99 -4.19
N PRO A 62 -13.45 8.99 -5.21
CA PRO A 62 -13.02 8.95 -6.61
C PRO A 62 -12.19 10.18 -7.01
N GLU A 63 -12.32 11.29 -6.28
CA GLU A 63 -11.58 12.55 -6.42
C GLU A 63 -10.28 12.66 -5.61
N ALA A 64 -9.85 11.62 -4.88
CA ALA A 64 -8.63 11.68 -4.08
C ALA A 64 -7.40 12.02 -4.95
N GLN A 65 -6.84 13.21 -4.76
CA GLN A 65 -5.61 13.66 -5.41
C GLN A 65 -4.43 13.42 -4.49
N LEU A 66 -3.31 13.04 -5.09
CA LEU A 66 -2.08 12.86 -4.36
C LEU A 66 -1.36 14.22 -4.27
N THR A 67 -0.85 14.58 -3.11
CA THR A 67 -0.24 15.91 -2.86
C THR A 67 1.25 15.79 -2.53
N ASP A 68 2.00 16.83 -2.90
CA ASP A 68 3.46 16.96 -2.71
C ASP A 68 3.75 17.76 -1.42
N PRO A 69 4.54 17.23 -0.46
CA PRO A 69 4.76 17.90 0.82
C PRO A 69 6.17 18.49 1.01
N ASP A 70 6.20 19.71 1.57
CA ASP A 70 7.40 20.44 2.01
C ASP A 70 8.10 19.79 3.23
N THR A 71 9.45 19.80 3.26
CA THR A 71 10.24 19.13 4.32
C THR A 71 11.34 19.99 4.98
N ARG A 72 11.73 19.69 6.24
CA ARG A 72 12.74 20.40 7.09
C ARG A 72 13.65 19.46 7.96
N ASP A 73 14.68 20.05 8.61
CA ASP A 73 16.08 19.62 8.89
C ASP A 73 16.48 18.57 9.98
N PHE A 74 17.67 17.93 9.85
CA PHE A 74 18.81 17.77 10.84
C PHE A 74 20.04 17.01 10.25
N PHE A 75 21.22 17.03 10.90
CA PHE A 75 22.54 16.52 10.42
C PHE A 75 23.04 15.20 11.09
N ARG A 76 23.94 14.42 10.45
CA ARG A 76 24.75 13.34 11.09
C ARG A 76 26.14 13.06 10.47
N VAL A 77 27.05 12.50 11.29
CA VAL A 77 28.49 12.20 11.13
C VAL A 77 28.76 10.70 10.84
N GLU A 78 29.95 10.39 10.28
CA GLU A 78 30.39 9.17 9.56
C GLU A 78 30.42 7.79 10.28
N GLY A 79 30.25 6.74 9.46
CA GLY A 79 30.58 5.33 9.75
C GLY A 79 29.40 4.34 9.68
N TYR A 80 28.18 4.86 9.61
CA TYR A 80 26.91 4.12 9.62
C TYR A 80 25.97 4.67 8.54
N ALA A 81 24.77 4.09 8.42
CA ALA A 81 23.69 4.65 7.58
C ALA A 81 23.72 6.18 7.65
N GLY A 82 24.02 6.80 6.51
CA GLY A 82 24.30 8.21 6.36
C GLY A 82 23.15 8.89 5.68
N GLU A 83 22.91 10.14 6.05
CA GLU A 83 21.86 10.93 5.45
C GLU A 83 22.37 12.36 5.21
N PHE A 84 22.27 12.83 3.97
CA PHE A 84 22.60 14.18 3.55
C PHE A 84 21.29 14.93 3.26
N LYS A 85 21.02 16.03 3.96
CA LYS A 85 19.86 16.89 3.68
C LYS A 85 20.33 18.27 3.24
N GLY A 86 19.84 18.75 2.10
CA GLY A 86 19.86 20.15 1.69
C GLY A 86 18.47 20.79 1.87
N ALA A 87 18.36 22.07 1.56
CA ALA A 87 17.12 22.85 1.80
C ALA A 87 15.86 22.27 1.11
N ASP A 88 16.06 21.53 0.03
CA ASP A 88 15.05 21.00 -0.90
C ASP A 88 15.40 19.56 -1.33
N LYS A 89 16.27 18.89 -0.58
CA LYS A 89 16.81 17.58 -0.97
C LYS A 89 17.22 16.74 0.23
N ARG A 90 17.12 15.43 0.11
CA ARG A 90 17.57 14.45 1.10
C ARG A 90 18.20 13.27 0.36
N ILE A 91 19.30 12.73 0.85
CA ILE A 91 19.94 11.52 0.36
C ILE A 91 20.14 10.64 1.57
N VAL A 92 19.70 9.39 1.51
CA VAL A 92 19.90 8.40 2.58
C VAL A 92 20.67 7.24 1.97
N SER A 93 21.79 6.87 2.58
CA SER A 93 22.61 5.74 2.18
C SER A 93 22.78 4.77 3.35
N PHE A 94 22.62 3.47 3.12
CA PHE A 94 22.81 2.47 4.17
C PHE A 94 23.42 1.19 3.61
N PRO A 95 24.27 0.51 4.41
CA PRO A 95 24.86 -0.74 3.97
C PRO A 95 23.81 -1.86 3.88
N ARG A 96 24.00 -2.75 2.92
CA ARG A 96 23.19 -3.95 2.71
C ARG A 96 24.09 -5.16 2.47
N ARG A 97 23.53 -6.35 2.68
CA ARG A 97 24.21 -7.65 2.45
C ARG A 97 25.61 -7.71 3.11
N HIS A 98 25.68 -7.53 4.43
CA HIS A 98 26.96 -7.56 5.17
C HIS A 98 27.99 -6.54 4.66
N ASN A 99 27.56 -5.31 4.40
CA ASN A 99 28.39 -4.19 3.96
C ASN A 99 29.07 -4.36 2.58
N ILE A 100 28.67 -5.36 1.78
CA ILE A 100 29.21 -5.54 0.41
C ILE A 100 28.48 -4.67 -0.62
N MET A 101 27.35 -4.05 -0.25
CA MET A 101 26.61 -3.12 -1.08
C MET A 101 26.16 -1.92 -0.25
N ILE A 102 26.07 -0.76 -0.87
CA ILE A 102 25.43 0.43 -0.32
C ILE A 102 24.19 0.70 -1.15
N ASP A 103 23.05 0.79 -0.48
CA ASP A 103 21.83 1.31 -1.08
C ASP A 103 21.78 2.82 -0.85
N THR A 104 21.27 3.58 -1.81
CA THR A 104 21.16 5.04 -1.72
C THR A 104 19.87 5.51 -2.34
N ALA A 105 19.05 6.21 -1.55
CA ALA A 105 17.83 6.86 -1.98
C ALA A 105 18.05 8.39 -1.95
N ALA A 106 17.67 9.08 -3.02
CA ALA A 106 17.68 10.54 -3.08
C ALA A 106 16.26 11.06 -3.30
N PHE A 107 15.85 12.00 -2.45
CA PHE A 107 14.63 12.79 -2.51
C PHE A 107 15.05 14.18 -2.94
N VAL A 108 14.68 14.58 -4.14
CA VAL A 108 15.15 15.81 -4.77
C VAL A 108 14.02 16.37 -5.60
N ASN A 109 13.94 17.70 -5.68
CA ASN A 109 13.15 18.35 -6.70
C ASN A 109 13.81 18.13 -8.07
N ASP A 110 13.02 18.11 -9.13
CA ASP A 110 13.46 17.65 -10.45
C ASP A 110 14.47 18.59 -11.15
N GLU A 111 14.73 19.76 -10.56
CA GLU A 111 15.63 20.77 -11.11
C GLU A 111 17.11 20.37 -10.97
N GLY A 112 17.78 20.16 -12.11
CA GLY A 112 19.25 20.07 -12.18
C GLY A 112 19.86 18.71 -11.87
N LEU A 113 19.07 17.64 -11.75
CA LEU A 113 19.61 16.29 -11.49
C LEU A 113 20.06 15.60 -12.79
N HIS A 114 21.32 15.15 -12.83
CA HIS A 114 21.79 14.26 -13.90
C HIS A 114 21.24 12.84 -13.69
N ARG A 115 20.24 12.45 -14.48
CA ARG A 115 19.50 11.18 -14.31
C ARG A 115 20.27 9.99 -14.89
N SER A 116 20.67 9.05 -14.03
CA SER A 116 21.23 7.76 -14.45
C SER A 116 20.42 6.55 -13.97
N GLY A 117 19.27 6.77 -13.30
CA GLY A 117 18.45 5.72 -12.71
C GLY A 117 16.95 6.06 -12.65
N PRO A 118 16.11 5.14 -12.15
CA PRO A 118 14.67 5.33 -12.04
C PRO A 118 14.33 6.41 -11.01
N VAL A 119 13.37 7.27 -11.34
CA VAL A 119 12.82 8.31 -10.46
C VAL A 119 11.43 7.88 -10.01
N TRP A 120 11.15 8.05 -8.72
CA TRP A 120 9.84 7.76 -8.13
C TRP A 120 9.26 9.06 -7.61
N GLU A 121 8.14 9.47 -8.19
CA GLU A 121 7.34 10.57 -7.65
C GLU A 121 6.74 10.15 -6.31
N LEU A 122 6.93 10.99 -5.30
CA LEU A 122 6.35 10.79 -3.98
C LEU A 122 4.95 11.37 -3.94
N TYR A 123 4.08 10.68 -3.23
CA TYR A 123 2.67 10.97 -3.20
C TYR A 123 2.13 10.62 -1.83
N ASP A 124 1.39 11.54 -1.23
CA ASP A 124 0.57 11.31 -0.04
C ASP A 124 -0.92 11.53 -0.40
N THR A 125 -1.84 11.15 0.47
CA THR A 125 -3.28 11.40 0.29
C THR A 125 -3.88 11.97 1.57
N ASP A 126 -4.94 12.78 1.45
CA ASP A 126 -5.66 13.22 2.65
C ASP A 126 -6.14 12.03 3.47
N GLU A 127 -6.16 12.19 4.79
CA GLU A 127 -6.73 11.19 5.71
C GLU A 127 -8.13 10.76 5.26
N MET A 128 -8.33 9.45 5.16
CA MET A 128 -9.63 8.86 4.90
C MET A 128 -10.35 8.58 6.22
N PRO A 129 -11.61 9.02 6.37
CA PRO A 129 -12.35 8.83 7.62
C PRO A 129 -12.71 7.37 7.91
N GLU A 130 -12.78 6.53 6.87
CA GLU A 130 -13.12 5.11 6.97
C GLU A 130 -12.29 4.30 5.97
N TRP A 131 -11.88 3.09 6.36
CA TRP A 131 -11.15 2.14 5.50
C TRP A 131 -12.00 0.93 5.10
N THR A 132 -13.25 0.84 5.57
CA THR A 132 -14.16 -0.29 5.29
C THR A 132 -15.52 0.16 4.75
N ARG A 133 -16.10 -0.65 3.83
CA ARG A 133 -17.36 -0.35 3.13
C ARG A 133 -17.93 -1.64 2.58
N GLY A 134 -19.10 -2.03 3.09
CA GLY A 134 -19.71 -3.29 2.71
C GLY A 134 -18.78 -4.47 3.02
N LYS A 135 -18.27 -5.11 1.97
CA LYS A 135 -17.34 -6.25 2.04
C LYS A 135 -15.88 -5.88 1.71
N LEU A 136 -15.59 -4.60 1.46
CA LEU A 136 -14.26 -4.11 1.13
C LEU A 136 -13.57 -3.56 2.38
N VAL A 137 -12.29 -3.90 2.55
CA VAL A 137 -11.34 -3.25 3.46
C VAL A 137 -10.10 -2.82 2.69
N LEU A 138 -9.64 -1.59 2.91
CA LEU A 138 -8.38 -1.08 2.37
C LEU A 138 -7.24 -1.36 3.37
N VAL A 139 -6.08 -1.76 2.84
CA VAL A 139 -4.87 -2.03 3.64
C VAL A 139 -3.63 -1.48 2.95
N GLY A 140 -2.58 -1.19 3.73
CA GLY A 140 -1.32 -0.60 3.26
C GLY A 140 -1.53 0.73 2.55
N ASP A 141 -0.70 1.02 1.54
CA ASP A 141 -0.76 2.26 0.76
C ASP A 141 -2.11 2.52 0.05
N ALA A 142 -3.00 1.53 -0.03
CA ALA A 142 -4.36 1.75 -0.53
C ALA A 142 -5.21 2.51 0.51
N ALA A 143 -4.99 2.29 1.81
CA ALA A 143 -5.66 2.96 2.92
C ALA A 143 -4.89 4.18 3.43
N HIS A 144 -3.57 4.02 3.64
CA HIS A 144 -2.71 4.99 4.32
C HIS A 144 -1.36 5.12 3.60
N PRO A 145 -1.32 5.60 2.35
CA PRO A 145 -0.05 5.86 1.68
C PRO A 145 0.73 6.88 2.50
N LEU A 146 1.96 6.55 2.88
CA LEU A 146 2.81 7.47 3.63
C LEU A 146 4.04 7.85 2.84
N LEU A 147 4.50 9.07 3.10
CA LEU A 147 5.81 9.50 2.65
C LEU A 147 6.89 8.64 3.32
N PRO A 148 7.92 8.22 2.57
CA PRO A 148 8.91 7.26 3.05
C PRO A 148 9.92 7.86 4.03
N PHE A 149 9.63 9.04 4.63
CA PHE A 149 10.59 9.79 5.43
C PHE A 149 10.98 9.10 6.73
N LEU A 150 10.05 8.33 7.33
CA LEU A 150 10.27 7.57 8.56
C LEU A 150 10.38 6.06 8.31
N GLY A 151 10.06 5.58 7.11
CA GLY A 151 10.08 4.17 6.74
C GLY A 151 9.02 3.22 7.36
N PRO A 152 7.88 3.64 7.96
CA PRO A 152 6.95 2.69 8.58
C PRO A 152 5.99 2.00 7.61
N GLY A 153 5.87 2.46 6.35
CA GLY A 153 4.83 1.99 5.40
C GLY A 153 4.66 0.47 5.33
N SER A 154 5.78 -0.24 5.11
CA SER A 154 5.78 -1.71 5.05
C SER A 154 5.40 -2.35 6.38
N SER A 155 5.83 -1.78 7.51
CA SER A 155 5.52 -2.30 8.84
C SER A 155 4.03 -2.18 9.15
N MET A 156 3.41 -1.03 8.86
CA MET A 156 1.96 -0.87 9.05
C MET A 156 1.16 -1.80 8.14
N THR A 157 1.60 -2.00 6.90
CA THR A 157 0.95 -2.99 6.01
C THR A 157 0.98 -4.41 6.61
N MET A 158 2.07 -4.77 7.32
CA MET A 158 2.13 -6.05 8.04
C MET A 158 1.21 -6.08 9.26
N GLU A 159 1.07 -4.96 9.96
CA GLU A 159 0.12 -4.82 11.08
C GLU A 159 -1.33 -4.94 10.58
N ASP A 160 -1.69 -4.32 9.46
CA ASP A 160 -2.99 -4.48 8.82
C ASP A 160 -3.28 -5.94 8.49
N ALA A 161 -2.29 -6.66 7.94
CA ALA A 161 -2.43 -8.08 7.63
C ALA A 161 -2.65 -8.94 8.90
N ALA A 162 -1.96 -8.63 9.99
CA ALA A 162 -2.17 -9.30 11.28
C ALA A 162 -3.55 -8.98 11.87
N ASN A 163 -3.97 -7.71 11.84
CA ASN A 163 -5.25 -7.26 12.35
C ASN A 163 -6.42 -7.87 11.56
N THR A 164 -6.35 -7.83 10.23
CA THR A 164 -7.36 -8.46 9.37
C THR A 164 -7.39 -9.97 9.52
N GLY A 165 -6.25 -10.62 9.69
CA GLY A 165 -6.18 -12.05 10.04
C GLY A 165 -6.88 -12.37 11.37
N ALA A 166 -6.76 -11.50 12.37
CA ALA A 166 -7.44 -11.65 13.65
C ALA A 166 -8.95 -11.37 13.58
N LEU A 167 -9.39 -10.47 12.69
CA LEU A 167 -10.81 -10.15 12.47
C LEU A 167 -11.58 -11.30 11.82
N PHE A 168 -10.91 -12.11 11.00
CA PHE A 168 -11.52 -13.22 10.25
C PHE A 168 -10.91 -14.59 10.61
N PRO A 169 -11.22 -15.16 11.80
CA PRO A 169 -10.96 -16.56 12.10
C PRO A 169 -11.56 -17.52 11.06
N ALA A 170 -11.02 -18.74 10.97
CA ALA A 170 -11.33 -19.66 9.87
C ALA A 170 -12.82 -20.04 9.74
N ASP A 171 -13.57 -19.99 10.83
CA ASP A 171 -14.99 -20.33 10.91
C ASP A 171 -15.91 -19.10 10.82
N THR A 172 -15.38 -17.93 10.44
CA THR A 172 -16.17 -16.70 10.31
C THR A 172 -17.28 -16.88 9.27
N PRO A 173 -18.56 -16.78 9.67
CA PRO A 173 -19.67 -16.84 8.73
C PRO A 173 -19.65 -15.63 7.79
N ALA A 174 -19.95 -15.85 6.52
CA ALA A 174 -19.99 -14.78 5.51
C ALA A 174 -20.94 -13.62 5.88
N TYR A 175 -22.03 -13.90 6.61
CA TYR A 175 -22.97 -12.87 7.05
C TYR A 175 -22.42 -11.96 8.17
N ASP A 176 -21.41 -12.40 8.92
CA ASP A 176 -20.77 -11.61 9.98
C ASP A 176 -19.71 -10.65 9.43
N VAL A 177 -19.26 -10.86 8.19
CA VAL A 177 -18.19 -10.08 7.58
C VAL A 177 -18.41 -8.56 7.68
N PRO A 178 -19.57 -8.01 7.28
CA PRO A 178 -19.75 -6.55 7.30
C PRO A 178 -19.72 -5.96 8.72
N ASP A 179 -20.12 -6.73 9.73
CA ASP A 179 -20.10 -6.27 11.13
C ASP A 179 -18.69 -6.37 11.72
N ARG A 180 -17.94 -7.41 11.37
CA ARG A 180 -16.52 -7.54 11.76
C ARG A 180 -15.65 -6.46 11.13
N LEU A 181 -15.93 -6.05 9.90
CA LEU A 181 -15.24 -4.96 9.23
C LEU A 181 -15.41 -3.60 9.92
N LYS A 182 -16.47 -3.40 10.71
CA LYS A 182 -16.65 -2.16 11.50
C LYS A 182 -15.72 -2.07 12.70
N LEU A 183 -15.02 -3.16 13.03
CA LEU A 183 -14.03 -3.21 14.12
C LEU A 183 -12.62 -2.88 13.65
N TYR A 184 -12.42 -2.77 12.33
CA TYR A 184 -11.17 -2.33 11.70
C TYR A 184 -11.14 -0.81 11.60
#